data_AF-A0A812QF09-F1
#
_entry.id   AF-A0A812QF09-F1
#
_cell.length_a   1.000
_cell.length_b   1.000
_cell.length_c   1.000
_cell.angle_alpha   90.00
_cell.angle_beta   90.00
_cell.angle_gamma   90.00
#
_symmetry.space_group_name_H-M   'P 1'
#
loop_
_entity.id
_entity.type
_entity.pdbx_description
1 polymer ?
#
loop_
_entity_poly.entity_id
_entity_poly.type
_entity_poly.pdbx_seq_one_letter_code
_entity_poly.pdbx_strand_id
1 'polypeptide(L)'
;MALTRESVIKKLNGELRKMFLPGDLADPKSGTHVLDYFVALDRVAWVQSMQDLRGRLQTLGWMQEPEVTHVPQPTAAVDFMANITMLNLNPMRGKPKVVNVIETVRNFLDQKFESLRSPLVVVPDTGLGQPVGTGTWTVSVGMTRALACRLVCSLAEQHLADEELQLLKAEVSACFQFKCVMEVPVPPEELLAKSIRAKFVVSESTRPDILQLYSGLQASFATQGLVYQDAIAAFVADFNAKSSVDTSRLSEGEVKMLLLLPSQEALFLEALSGHWDQFKKEDSGITMRMLLSNVNRTKPKDARVPLLWQTIFAPSARKNTYFILRQIAVFVKAVQQASSTLRKGQSLNLRARFRDQSPDIGYDIVCCWAHWEQDFRTALGGKYDETFNKFLGGAFDKEFTEKVKTQDGGLVLDDWRFLSILQGTQTTVRSLEVKQAEADQAAERAKYAAREAAVLKEQQLFQEYCGKVRAHEAKRQADERAFRLEDAAGFDKACAQYMEAWVLAVGPIAPEFVTAQSRKLLNEFAVRQGVQPDGVVSLLLADLTKLGSAFSKHLTNVTKFVADHVQADPVNAAALVFPPNTGCWGSTFSEVEVDKALGD
;
A
#
# COMPACT_ATOMS: atom_id res chain seq x y z
N MET A 1 -40.57 6.77 36.38
CA MET A 1 -39.38 5.93 36.09
C MET A 1 -38.39 6.17 37.21
N ALA A 2 -37.77 5.13 37.77
CA ALA A 2 -36.71 5.30 38.75
C ALA A 2 -35.52 6.03 38.10
N LEU A 3 -34.92 6.99 38.81
CA LEU A 3 -33.72 7.66 38.34
C LEU A 3 -32.55 6.68 38.41
N THR A 4 -31.99 6.31 37.26
CA THR A 4 -30.85 5.38 37.16
C THR A 4 -29.69 6.02 36.42
N ARG A 5 -28.46 5.57 36.68
CA ARG A 5 -27.25 5.99 35.97
C ARG A 5 -27.42 5.93 34.45
N GLU A 6 -27.99 4.84 33.94
CA GLU A 6 -28.26 4.67 32.51
C GLU A 6 -29.23 5.71 31.94
N SER A 7 -30.28 6.07 32.71
CA SER A 7 -31.23 7.10 32.30
C SER A 7 -30.59 8.48 32.17
N VAL A 8 -29.65 8.81 33.07
CA VAL A 8 -28.89 10.06 33.05
C VAL A 8 -27.90 10.08 31.89
N ILE A 9 -27.17 8.98 31.64
CA ILE A 9 -26.29 8.86 30.47
C ILE A 9 -27.06 9.00 29.16
N LYS A 10 -28.28 8.44 29.09
CA LYS A 10 -29.15 8.58 27.92
C LYS A 10 -29.60 10.03 27.71
N LYS A 11 -29.87 10.78 28.80
CA LYS A 11 -30.18 12.22 28.77
C LYS A 11 -29.01 13.02 28.21
N LEU A 12 -27.80 12.86 28.76
CA LEU A 12 -26.60 13.55 28.28
C LEU A 12 -26.27 13.22 26.82
N ASN A 13 -26.42 11.95 26.43
CA ASN A 13 -26.29 11.55 25.03
C ASN A 13 -27.31 12.24 24.13
N GLY A 14 -28.54 12.47 24.61
CA GLY A 14 -29.55 13.24 23.89
C GLY A 14 -29.10 14.68 23.61
N GLU A 15 -28.59 15.37 24.63
CA GLU A 15 -28.08 16.75 24.51
C GLU A 15 -26.85 16.83 23.60
N LEU A 16 -25.91 15.90 23.74
CA LEU A 16 -24.73 15.80 22.88
C LEU A 16 -25.11 15.67 21.39
N ARG A 17 -26.15 14.89 21.08
CA ARG A 17 -26.64 14.75 19.70
C ARG A 17 -27.26 16.04 19.19
N LYS A 18 -28.04 16.75 19.99
CA LYS A 18 -28.65 18.04 19.60
C LYS A 18 -27.60 19.11 19.30
N MET A 19 -26.48 19.11 20.03
CA MET A 19 -25.44 20.12 19.89
C MET A 19 -24.52 19.91 18.68
N PHE A 20 -24.17 18.65 18.36
CA PHE A 20 -23.05 18.37 17.45
C PHE A 20 -23.34 17.38 16.31
N LEU A 21 -24.51 16.73 16.31
CA LEU A 21 -24.91 15.92 15.16
C LEU A 21 -25.86 16.74 14.27
N PRO A 22 -25.58 16.84 12.96
CA PRO A 22 -26.46 17.56 12.05
C PRO A 22 -27.84 16.91 12.04
N GLY A 23 -28.89 17.73 12.06
CA GLY A 23 -30.28 17.28 11.90
C GLY A 23 -30.55 16.71 10.50
N ASP A 24 -29.74 17.12 9.52
CA ASP A 24 -29.72 16.60 8.15
C ASP A 24 -28.29 16.21 7.74
N LEU A 25 -28.09 14.92 7.47
CA LEU A 25 -26.82 14.38 6.95
C LEU A 25 -26.44 14.96 5.57
N ALA A 26 -27.39 15.58 4.84
CA ALA A 26 -27.15 16.22 3.55
C ALA A 26 -26.62 17.65 3.65
N ASP A 27 -26.70 18.29 4.82
CA ASP A 27 -26.10 19.61 5.07
C ASP A 27 -24.95 19.50 6.10
N PRO A 28 -23.71 19.25 5.63
CA PRO A 28 -22.56 19.16 6.51
C PRO A 28 -22.22 20.47 7.24
N LYS A 29 -22.85 21.61 6.89
CA LYS A 29 -22.68 22.90 7.57
C LYS A 29 -23.60 23.07 8.79
N SER A 30 -24.55 22.17 9.00
CA SER A 30 -25.55 22.30 10.08
C SER A 30 -25.02 21.90 11.49
N GLY A 31 -23.81 21.34 11.59
CA GLY A 31 -23.18 20.99 12.87
C GLY A 31 -22.06 21.95 13.26
N THR A 32 -22.11 22.51 14.48
CA THR A 32 -21.00 23.31 15.04
C THR A 32 -19.85 22.38 15.43
N HIS A 33 -18.61 22.71 15.06
CA HIS A 33 -17.44 21.94 15.52
C HIS A 33 -17.24 22.13 17.03
N VAL A 34 -16.88 21.07 17.79
CA VAL A 34 -16.74 21.14 19.27
C VAL A 34 -15.77 22.25 19.72
N LEU A 35 -14.64 22.38 19.03
CA LEU A 35 -13.70 23.46 19.30
C LEU A 35 -14.32 24.85 19.09
N ASP A 36 -15.07 25.03 18.01
CA ASP A 36 -15.67 26.32 17.65
C ASP A 36 -16.79 26.69 18.63
N TYR A 37 -17.53 25.70 19.15
CA TYR A 37 -18.46 25.88 20.26
C TYR A 37 -17.77 26.49 21.48
N PHE A 38 -16.64 25.92 21.93
CA PHE A 38 -15.95 26.45 23.11
C PHE A 38 -15.21 27.76 22.86
N VAL A 39 -14.77 28.03 21.63
CA VAL A 39 -14.18 29.33 21.25
C VAL A 39 -15.24 30.43 21.22
N ALA A 40 -16.48 30.10 20.85
CA ALA A 40 -17.60 31.04 20.82
C ALA A 40 -18.20 31.32 22.21
N LEU A 41 -17.95 30.46 23.20
CA LEU A 41 -18.41 30.67 24.58
C LEU A 41 -17.66 31.84 25.23
N ASP A 42 -18.39 32.66 26.00
CA ASP A 42 -17.76 33.66 26.86
C ASP A 42 -16.88 32.95 27.89
N ARG A 43 -15.58 33.23 27.84
CA ARG A 43 -14.57 32.54 28.66
C ARG A 43 -14.80 32.78 30.15
N VAL A 44 -15.24 33.97 30.53
CA VAL A 44 -15.47 34.33 31.95
C VAL A 44 -16.67 33.56 32.48
N ALA A 45 -17.80 33.57 31.75
CA ALA A 45 -19.00 32.83 32.10
C ALA A 45 -18.75 31.31 32.15
N TRP A 46 -17.98 30.76 31.22
CA TRP A 46 -17.63 29.34 31.23
C TRP A 46 -16.76 28.98 32.44
N VAL A 47 -15.75 29.80 32.78
CA VAL A 47 -14.93 29.57 33.98
C VAL A 47 -15.79 29.63 35.25
N GLN A 48 -16.72 30.59 35.33
CA GLN A 48 -17.66 30.67 36.45
C GLN A 48 -18.51 29.39 36.56
N SER A 49 -19.08 28.92 35.46
CA SER A 49 -19.86 27.68 35.43
C SER A 49 -19.05 26.46 35.92
N MET A 50 -17.76 26.41 35.61
CA MET A 50 -16.87 25.35 36.11
C MET A 50 -16.55 25.50 37.60
N GLN A 51 -16.52 26.73 38.14
CA GLN A 51 -16.42 26.95 39.59
C GLN A 51 -17.69 26.51 40.31
N ASP A 52 -18.86 26.79 39.74
CA ASP A 52 -20.15 26.36 40.27
C ASP A 52 -20.25 24.83 40.31
N LEU A 53 -19.89 24.16 39.20
CA LEU A 53 -19.79 22.70 39.14
C LEU A 53 -18.85 22.12 40.20
N ARG A 54 -17.69 22.76 40.42
CA ARG A 54 -16.74 22.36 41.47
C ARG A 54 -17.37 22.44 42.85
N GLY A 55 -18.10 23.52 43.15
CA GLY A 55 -18.83 23.67 44.41
C GLY A 55 -19.84 22.55 44.62
N ARG A 56 -20.62 22.22 43.58
CA ARG A 56 -21.59 21.12 43.61
C ARG A 56 -20.95 19.75 43.79
N LEU A 57 -19.83 19.48 43.12
CA LEU A 57 -19.09 18.23 43.32
C LEU A 57 -18.57 18.10 44.76
N GLN A 58 -18.12 19.20 45.37
CA GLN A 58 -17.65 19.22 46.75
C GLN A 58 -18.77 18.94 47.76
N THR A 59 -19.96 19.53 47.59
CA THR A 59 -21.12 19.24 48.47
C THR A 59 -21.56 17.78 48.37
N LEU A 60 -21.38 17.17 47.20
CA LEU A 60 -21.59 15.75 46.95
C LEU A 60 -20.43 14.85 47.44
N GLY A 61 -19.43 15.43 48.11
CA GLY A 61 -18.32 14.73 48.77
C GLY A 61 -17.16 14.37 47.83
N TRP A 62 -16.96 15.08 46.71
CA TRP A 62 -15.73 14.98 45.93
C TRP A 62 -14.59 15.69 46.67
N MET A 63 -13.46 15.01 46.82
CA MET A 63 -12.24 15.61 47.37
C MET A 63 -11.31 15.98 46.24
N GLN A 64 -10.86 17.22 46.24
CA GLN A 64 -9.95 17.76 45.24
C GLN A 64 -8.51 17.46 45.62
N GLU A 65 -7.72 16.98 44.66
CA GLU A 65 -6.28 16.81 44.84
C GLU A 65 -5.54 18.15 44.69
N PRO A 66 -4.36 18.33 45.33
CA PRO A 66 -3.59 19.55 45.19
C PRO A 66 -3.19 19.81 43.73
N GLU A 67 -3.46 21.02 43.24
CA GLU A 67 -3.08 21.46 41.90
C GLU A 67 -1.71 22.11 41.86
N VAL A 68 -1.12 22.10 40.67
CA VAL A 68 0.07 22.91 40.39
C VAL A 68 -0.28 24.40 40.44
N THR A 69 0.45 25.16 41.26
CA THR A 69 0.23 26.61 41.44
C THR A 69 1.19 27.46 40.61
N HIS A 70 2.35 26.91 40.25
CA HIS A 70 3.38 27.56 39.43
C HIS A 70 3.90 26.59 38.38
N VAL A 71 4.19 27.09 37.18
CA VAL A 71 4.76 26.29 36.09
C VAL A 71 6.09 25.67 36.58
N PRO A 72 6.24 24.34 36.61
CA PRO A 72 7.47 23.72 37.09
C PRO A 72 8.69 24.15 36.27
N GLN A 73 9.89 24.06 36.85
CA GLN A 73 11.16 24.23 36.13
C GLN A 73 11.81 22.85 35.92
N PRO A 74 11.34 22.05 34.94
CA PRO A 74 11.74 20.66 34.82
C PRO A 74 13.16 20.52 34.29
N THR A 75 13.96 19.68 34.94
CA THR A 75 15.12 19.03 34.32
C THR A 75 14.76 17.67 33.71
N ALA A 76 13.57 17.14 34.03
CA ALA A 76 12.98 15.90 33.51
C ALA A 76 11.45 16.04 33.44
N ALA A 77 10.73 15.07 32.86
CA ALA A 77 9.27 15.11 32.79
C ALA A 77 8.65 15.20 34.21
N VAL A 78 7.65 16.08 34.37
CA VAL A 78 6.98 16.33 35.66
C VAL A 78 5.50 15.98 35.56
N ASP A 79 5.04 15.16 36.51
CA ASP A 79 3.65 14.78 36.68
C ASP A 79 2.95 15.72 37.67
N PHE A 80 1.73 16.15 37.36
CA PHE A 80 0.91 16.95 38.28
C PHE A 80 -0.58 16.83 37.95
N MET A 81 -1.42 17.30 38.88
CA MET A 81 -2.87 17.41 38.67
C MET A 81 -3.22 18.81 38.15
N ALA A 82 -4.07 18.84 37.13
CA ALA A 82 -4.60 20.08 36.55
C ALA A 82 -6.13 20.05 36.51
N ASN A 83 -6.72 21.24 36.63
CA ASN A 83 -8.15 21.43 36.39
C ASN A 83 -8.43 21.76 34.92
N ILE A 84 -9.66 21.46 34.51
CA ILE A 84 -10.11 21.64 33.13
C ILE A 84 -10.00 23.09 32.61
N THR A 85 -10.13 24.08 33.50
CA THR A 85 -10.02 25.51 33.20
C THR A 85 -8.59 25.95 32.89
N MET A 86 -7.58 25.20 33.35
CA MET A 86 -6.16 25.52 33.14
C MET A 86 -5.68 25.17 31.73
N LEU A 87 -6.43 24.39 30.96
CA LEU A 87 -6.07 24.04 29.58
C LEU A 87 -6.36 25.18 28.59
N ASN A 88 -5.52 25.33 27.58
CA ASN A 88 -5.77 26.14 26.41
C ASN A 88 -6.40 25.30 25.28
N LEU A 89 -7.21 25.94 24.44
CA LEU A 89 -7.91 25.35 23.32
C LEU A 89 -7.18 25.49 21.98
N ASN A 90 -5.90 25.85 21.97
CA ASN A 90 -5.13 25.97 20.73
C ASN A 90 -4.59 24.60 20.30
N PRO A 91 -5.14 23.94 19.26
CA PRO A 91 -4.65 22.62 18.88
C PRO A 91 -3.34 22.73 18.08
N MET A 92 -2.29 22.05 18.53
CA MET A 92 -0.98 22.10 17.84
C MET A 92 -1.02 21.50 16.41
N ARG A 93 -1.83 20.47 16.16
CA ARG A 93 -1.84 19.69 14.90
C ARG A 93 -3.16 19.84 14.13
N GLY A 94 -3.83 21.00 14.24
CA GLY A 94 -5.15 21.20 13.65
C GLY A 94 -6.30 20.63 14.48
N LYS A 95 -7.53 20.96 14.07
CA LYS A 95 -8.76 20.69 14.84
C LYS A 95 -9.00 19.18 15.06
N PRO A 96 -9.28 18.71 16.29
CA PRO A 96 -9.69 17.32 16.54
C PRO A 96 -11.04 16.98 15.91
N LYS A 97 -11.15 15.83 15.25
CA LYS A 97 -12.40 15.37 14.62
C LYS A 97 -13.54 15.22 15.62
N VAL A 98 -14.69 15.85 15.31
CA VAL A 98 -15.90 15.87 16.16
C VAL A 98 -16.35 14.45 16.53
N VAL A 99 -16.40 13.54 15.57
CA VAL A 99 -16.77 12.12 15.78
C VAL A 99 -15.92 11.45 16.86
N ASN A 100 -14.61 11.72 16.89
CA ASN A 100 -13.70 11.13 17.88
C ASN A 100 -13.91 11.77 19.26
N VAL A 101 -14.22 13.06 19.33
CA VAL A 101 -14.54 13.74 20.61
C VAL A 101 -15.84 13.19 21.18
N ILE A 102 -16.89 13.11 20.36
CA ILE A 102 -18.21 12.57 20.77
C ILE A 102 -18.09 11.12 21.25
N GLU A 103 -17.33 10.29 20.53
CA GLU A 103 -17.08 8.91 20.96
C GLU A 103 -16.30 8.85 22.27
N THR A 104 -15.28 9.70 22.44
CA THR A 104 -14.53 9.76 23.70
C THR A 104 -15.42 10.19 24.87
N VAL A 105 -16.34 11.14 24.67
CA VAL A 105 -17.34 11.52 25.69
C VAL A 105 -18.21 10.33 26.08
N ARG A 106 -18.73 9.59 25.10
CA ARG A 106 -19.53 8.38 25.37
C ARG A 106 -18.73 7.35 26.16
N ASN A 107 -17.50 7.10 25.74
CA ASN A 107 -16.61 6.18 26.43
C ASN A 107 -16.36 6.62 27.87
N PHE A 108 -16.15 7.92 28.15
CA PHE A 108 -15.95 8.41 29.51
C PHE A 108 -17.18 8.29 30.41
N LEU A 109 -18.38 8.45 29.83
CA LEU A 109 -19.64 8.26 30.55
C LEU A 109 -19.95 6.77 30.79
N ASP A 110 -19.57 5.88 29.87
CA ASP A 110 -19.80 4.44 29.99
C ASP A 110 -18.74 3.78 30.88
N GLN A 111 -17.47 4.10 30.64
CA GLN A 111 -16.28 3.63 31.33
C GLN A 111 -15.54 4.85 31.88
N LYS A 112 -15.60 5.06 33.19
CA LYS A 112 -14.95 6.19 33.88
C LYS A 112 -13.55 6.45 33.32
N PHE A 113 -13.25 7.70 32.95
CA PHE A 113 -11.93 8.10 32.50
C PHE A 113 -10.87 7.90 33.59
N GLU A 114 -9.82 7.14 33.30
CA GLU A 114 -8.68 6.93 34.19
C GLU A 114 -7.47 7.76 33.73
N SER A 115 -7.42 9.02 34.17
CA SER A 115 -6.35 9.95 33.77
C SER A 115 -4.94 9.50 34.17
N LEU A 116 -4.81 8.68 35.23
CA LEU A 116 -3.54 8.11 35.66
C LEU A 116 -2.92 7.15 34.64
N ARG A 117 -3.76 6.35 33.95
CA ARG A 117 -3.29 5.41 32.92
C ARG A 117 -2.96 6.11 31.62
N SER A 118 -3.61 7.25 31.38
CA SER A 118 -3.56 7.92 30.10
C SER A 118 -3.51 9.44 30.27
N PRO A 119 -2.42 9.97 30.86
CA PRO A 119 -2.32 11.39 31.18
C PRO A 119 -2.30 12.27 29.93
N LEU A 120 -2.61 13.56 30.10
CA LEU A 120 -2.44 14.54 29.03
C LEU A 120 -0.99 15.01 29.01
N VAL A 121 -0.40 15.12 27.82
CA VAL A 121 0.93 15.73 27.67
C VAL A 121 0.73 17.20 27.36
N VAL A 122 1.31 18.08 28.17
CA VAL A 122 1.10 19.53 28.08
C VAL A 122 2.43 20.29 28.00
N VAL A 123 2.34 21.50 27.45
CA VAL A 123 3.43 22.47 27.39
C VAL A 123 2.90 23.80 27.92
N PRO A 124 3.68 24.54 28.73
CA PRO A 124 3.22 25.83 29.23
C PRO A 124 3.21 26.87 28.12
N ASP A 125 2.14 27.66 28.05
CA ASP A 125 2.08 28.87 27.21
C ASP A 125 2.77 30.07 27.87
N THR A 126 2.96 30.00 29.18
CA THR A 126 3.66 31.01 29.98
C THR A 126 5.08 30.56 30.32
N GLY A 127 5.91 31.50 30.77
CA GLY A 127 7.28 31.18 31.19
C GLY A 127 7.32 30.22 32.39
N LEU A 128 8.45 29.52 32.54
CA LEU A 128 8.67 28.65 33.70
C LEU A 128 8.66 29.46 35.01
N GLY A 129 8.15 28.87 36.10
CA GLY A 129 8.00 29.52 37.40
C GLY A 129 6.85 30.53 37.49
N GLN A 130 6.14 30.83 36.40
CA GLN A 130 4.99 31.74 36.42
C GLN A 130 3.78 31.10 37.12
N PRO A 131 2.89 31.90 37.74
CA PRO A 131 1.64 31.39 38.31
C PRO A 131 0.79 30.67 37.26
N VAL A 132 0.14 29.58 37.68
CA VAL A 132 -0.79 28.81 36.84
C VAL A 132 -2.17 29.44 36.94
N GLY A 133 -2.76 29.77 35.80
CA GLY A 133 -4.10 30.34 35.67
C GLY A 133 -4.93 29.63 34.61
N THR A 134 -6.07 30.24 34.26
CA THR A 134 -6.92 29.74 33.18
C THR A 134 -6.13 29.74 31.87
N GLY A 135 -6.13 28.62 31.16
CA GLY A 135 -5.48 28.51 29.85
C GLY A 135 -3.95 28.57 29.85
N THR A 136 -3.28 28.21 30.96
CA THR A 136 -1.82 28.13 31.03
C THR A 136 -1.22 26.99 30.20
N TRP A 137 -1.95 25.89 30.02
CA TRP A 137 -1.42 24.65 29.45
C TRP A 137 -1.93 24.37 28.04
N THR A 138 -1.04 24.39 27.03
CA THR A 138 -1.38 23.88 25.71
C THR A 138 -1.19 22.36 25.66
N VAL A 139 -2.21 21.67 25.13
CA VAL A 139 -2.22 20.20 25.06
C VAL A 139 -1.40 19.71 23.86
N SER A 140 -0.24 19.13 24.13
CA SER A 140 0.58 18.46 23.12
C SER A 140 0.02 17.11 22.75
N VAL A 141 -0.37 16.25 23.70
CA VAL A 141 -0.98 14.94 23.40
C VAL A 141 -2.26 14.78 24.22
N GLY A 142 -3.33 14.34 23.55
CA GLY A 142 -4.63 14.12 24.19
C GLY A 142 -5.64 15.25 24.02
N MET A 143 -5.50 16.12 23.01
CA MET A 143 -6.45 17.22 22.75
C MET A 143 -7.91 16.74 22.58
N THR A 144 -8.13 15.59 21.94
CA THR A 144 -9.47 14.96 21.85
C THR A 144 -10.05 14.63 23.23
N ARG A 145 -9.21 14.11 24.15
CA ARG A 145 -9.60 13.82 25.53
C ARG A 145 -9.87 15.11 26.31
N ALA A 146 -9.02 16.12 26.16
CA ALA A 146 -9.22 17.42 26.79
C ALA A 146 -10.57 18.06 26.40
N LEU A 147 -10.91 18.03 25.09
CA LEU A 147 -12.21 18.49 24.61
C LEU A 147 -13.37 17.64 25.14
N ALA A 148 -13.19 16.32 25.20
CA ALA A 148 -14.21 15.42 25.76
C ALA A 148 -14.45 15.69 27.25
N CYS A 149 -13.39 15.87 28.05
CA CYS A 149 -13.49 16.24 29.46
C CYS A 149 -14.24 17.56 29.63
N ARG A 150 -13.89 18.61 28.85
CA ARG A 150 -14.62 19.88 28.84
C ARG A 150 -16.10 19.68 28.55
N LEU A 151 -16.41 18.87 27.55
CA LEU A 151 -17.78 18.64 27.14
C LEU A 151 -18.59 17.89 28.19
N VAL A 152 -18.01 16.88 28.84
CA VAL A 152 -18.63 16.19 29.98
C VAL A 152 -18.93 17.17 31.11
N CYS A 153 -17.96 18.01 31.52
CA CYS A 153 -18.16 18.98 32.59
C CYS A 153 -19.22 20.03 32.23
N SER A 154 -19.19 20.58 31.01
CA SER A 154 -20.19 21.56 30.57
C SER A 154 -21.59 20.97 30.48
N LEU A 155 -21.74 19.74 29.96
CA LEU A 155 -23.02 19.04 29.92
C LEU A 155 -23.55 18.72 31.32
N ALA A 156 -22.66 18.31 32.24
CA ALA A 156 -23.02 18.04 33.62
C ALA A 156 -23.56 19.29 34.31
N GLU A 157 -22.86 20.41 34.17
CA GLU A 157 -23.27 21.66 34.81
C GLU A 157 -24.58 22.20 34.24
N GLN A 158 -24.75 22.19 32.92
CA GLN A 158 -25.91 22.80 32.26
C GLN A 158 -27.19 21.96 32.36
N HIS A 159 -27.08 20.63 32.53
CA HIS A 159 -28.21 19.73 32.33
C HIS A 159 -28.47 18.72 33.44
N LEU A 160 -27.62 18.61 34.45
CA LEU A 160 -27.84 17.68 35.57
C LEU A 160 -28.27 18.42 36.83
N ALA A 161 -29.33 17.94 37.48
CA ALA A 161 -29.63 18.27 38.87
C ALA A 161 -28.66 17.55 39.82
N ASP A 162 -28.61 17.94 41.09
CA ASP A 162 -27.66 17.38 42.06
C ASP A 162 -27.88 15.87 42.30
N GLU A 163 -29.12 15.39 42.24
CA GLU A 163 -29.42 13.96 42.36
C GLU A 163 -28.92 13.16 41.15
N GLU A 164 -28.98 13.76 39.96
CA GLU A 164 -28.47 13.16 38.72
C GLU A 164 -26.93 13.21 38.69
N LEU A 165 -26.34 14.32 39.14
CA LEU A 165 -24.90 14.50 39.25
C LEU A 165 -24.29 13.49 40.24
N GLN A 166 -24.98 13.20 41.35
CA GLN A 166 -24.54 12.19 42.31
C GLN A 166 -24.36 10.81 41.68
N LEU A 167 -25.19 10.46 40.69
CA LEU A 167 -25.09 9.17 39.97
C LEU A 167 -23.92 9.11 38.98
N LEU A 168 -23.37 10.26 38.55
CA LEU A 168 -22.25 10.39 37.62
C LEU A 168 -21.03 11.09 38.22
N LYS A 169 -21.00 11.24 39.55
CA LYS A 169 -19.97 12.00 40.27
C LYS A 169 -18.57 11.51 39.92
N ALA A 170 -18.36 10.19 39.87
CA ALA A 170 -17.04 9.61 39.63
C ALA A 170 -16.50 9.94 38.22
N GLU A 171 -17.37 9.94 37.21
CA GLU A 171 -17.07 10.22 35.81
C GLU A 171 -16.84 11.72 35.59
N VAL A 172 -17.69 12.57 36.17
CA VAL A 172 -17.57 14.03 36.05
C VAL A 172 -16.34 14.54 36.80
N SER A 173 -16.08 14.07 38.02
CA SER A 173 -14.88 14.44 38.79
C SER A 173 -13.59 14.06 38.06
N ALA A 174 -13.54 12.89 37.42
CA ALA A 174 -12.36 12.45 36.66
C ALA A 174 -12.14 13.27 35.37
N CYS A 175 -13.19 13.89 34.82
CA CYS A 175 -13.09 14.82 33.70
C CYS A 175 -12.72 16.24 34.17
N PHE A 176 -13.10 16.61 35.40
CA PHE A 176 -12.85 17.94 35.94
C PHE A 176 -11.38 18.14 36.32
N GLN A 177 -10.79 17.14 36.98
CA GLN A 177 -9.41 17.14 37.44
C GLN A 177 -8.69 15.89 36.93
N PHE A 178 -7.55 16.08 36.25
CA PHE A 178 -6.84 15.00 35.57
C PHE A 178 -5.33 15.16 35.68
N LYS A 179 -4.63 14.02 35.54
CA LYS A 179 -3.17 13.98 35.50
C LYS A 179 -2.63 14.53 34.18
N CYS A 180 -1.66 15.43 34.32
CA CYS A 180 -0.85 15.98 33.24
C CYS A 180 0.60 15.58 33.40
N VAL A 181 1.28 15.42 32.27
CA VAL A 181 2.72 15.26 32.14
C VAL A 181 3.24 16.49 31.39
N MET A 182 4.10 17.27 32.02
CA MET A 182 4.84 18.32 31.31
C MET A 182 6.21 17.78 30.91
N GLU A 183 6.44 17.76 29.60
CA GLU A 183 7.74 17.42 29.05
C GLU A 183 8.70 18.63 29.14
N VAL A 184 10.00 18.36 29.04
CA VAL A 184 11.02 19.41 28.94
C VAL A 184 10.68 20.32 27.75
N PRO A 185 10.61 21.64 27.94
CA PRO A 185 10.32 22.58 26.87
C PRO A 185 11.31 22.42 25.71
N VAL A 186 10.77 22.40 24.49
CA VAL A 186 11.56 22.41 23.25
C VAL A 186 11.23 23.69 22.47
N PRO A 187 12.11 24.13 21.55
CA PRO A 187 11.80 25.26 20.68
C PRO A 187 10.44 25.08 19.97
N PRO A 188 9.66 26.16 19.77
CA PRO A 188 8.34 26.08 19.12
C PRO A 188 8.35 25.39 17.76
N GLU A 189 9.44 25.54 16.99
CA GLU A 189 9.66 24.89 15.70
C GLU A 189 9.76 23.36 15.79
N GLU A 190 10.31 22.82 16.88
CA GLU A 190 10.45 21.39 17.10
C GLU A 190 9.23 20.77 17.79
N LEU A 191 8.47 21.60 18.51
CA LEU A 191 7.34 21.15 19.31
C LEU A 191 6.29 20.43 18.46
N LEU A 192 5.97 20.96 17.27
CA LEU A 192 5.00 20.33 16.37
C LEU A 192 5.46 18.93 15.94
N ALA A 193 6.72 18.80 15.50
CA ALA A 193 7.28 17.52 15.05
C ALA A 193 7.29 16.49 16.20
N LYS A 194 7.74 16.90 17.40
CA LYS A 194 7.72 16.05 18.60
C LYS A 194 6.29 15.61 18.93
N SER A 195 5.34 16.54 18.86
CA SER A 195 3.92 16.30 19.13
C SER A 195 3.29 15.33 18.12
N ILE A 196 3.62 15.43 16.83
CA ILE A 196 3.16 14.48 15.80
C ILE A 196 3.72 13.08 16.10
N ARG A 197 5.03 12.98 16.35
CA ARG A 197 5.71 11.70 16.60
C ARG A 197 5.19 11.01 17.86
N ALA A 198 5.01 11.75 18.95
CA ALA A 198 4.43 11.21 20.18
C ALA A 198 3.06 10.57 19.92
N LYS A 199 2.22 11.22 19.10
CA LYS A 199 0.89 10.68 18.76
C LYS A 199 0.94 9.45 17.84
N PHE A 200 1.99 9.28 17.04
CA PHE A 200 2.17 8.10 16.20
C PHE A 200 2.53 6.85 17.03
N VAL A 201 3.18 7.04 18.18
CA VAL A 201 3.62 5.96 19.07
C VAL A 201 2.54 5.54 20.07
N VAL A 202 1.69 6.48 20.51
CA VAL A 202 0.65 6.20 21.51
C VAL A 202 -0.52 5.46 20.85
N SER A 203 -0.61 4.14 21.07
CA SER A 203 -1.65 3.26 20.53
C SER A 203 -3.08 3.67 20.92
N GLU A 204 -3.26 4.25 22.11
CA GLU A 204 -4.55 4.72 22.62
C GLU A 204 -5.00 6.05 22.01
N SER A 205 -4.14 6.71 21.22
CA SER A 205 -4.44 7.98 20.57
C SER A 205 -4.72 7.80 19.09
N THR A 206 -5.80 8.41 18.59
CA THR A 206 -6.08 8.40 17.15
C THR A 206 -4.97 9.16 16.40
N ARG A 207 -4.21 8.47 15.53
CA ARG A 207 -3.23 9.10 14.63
C ARG A 207 -3.86 10.31 13.91
N PRO A 208 -3.18 11.48 13.85
CA PRO A 208 -3.71 12.63 13.12
C PRO A 208 -3.94 12.28 11.65
N ASP A 209 -4.98 12.86 11.05
CA ASP A 209 -5.21 12.71 9.62
C ASP A 209 -4.44 13.72 8.76
N ILE A 210 -4.45 13.50 7.44
CA ILE A 210 -3.73 14.36 6.50
C ILE A 210 -4.19 15.82 6.53
N LEU A 211 -5.45 16.12 6.86
CA LEU A 211 -5.95 17.49 6.96
C LEU A 211 -5.52 18.14 8.27
N GLN A 212 -5.49 17.38 9.36
CA GLN A 212 -4.92 17.78 10.64
C GLN A 212 -3.43 18.10 10.50
N LEU A 213 -2.66 17.18 9.89
CA LEU A 213 -1.24 17.39 9.60
C LEU A 213 -1.03 18.62 8.70
N TYR A 214 -1.79 18.73 7.61
CA TYR A 214 -1.73 19.86 6.68
C TYR A 214 -1.96 21.20 7.39
N SER A 215 -3.05 21.33 8.15
CA SER A 215 -3.38 22.58 8.87
C SER A 215 -2.37 22.92 9.97
N GLY A 216 -1.89 21.94 10.73
CA GLY A 216 -0.85 22.15 11.75
C GLY A 216 0.47 22.62 11.14
N LEU A 217 0.91 21.99 10.05
CA LEU A 217 2.12 22.37 9.33
C LEU A 217 1.97 23.73 8.65
N GLN A 218 0.82 24.02 8.05
CA GLN A 218 0.53 25.33 7.47
C GLN A 218 0.61 26.45 8.51
N ALA A 219 0.03 26.26 9.69
CA ALA A 219 0.11 27.24 10.77
C ALA A 219 1.57 27.42 11.26
N SER A 220 2.30 26.31 11.45
CA SER A 220 3.69 26.36 11.92
C SER A 220 4.64 27.02 10.91
N PHE A 221 4.50 26.71 9.62
CA PHE A 221 5.29 27.36 8.57
C PHE A 221 4.95 28.84 8.45
N ALA A 222 3.68 29.21 8.55
CA ALA A 222 3.27 30.61 8.57
C ALA A 222 3.90 31.39 9.73
N THR A 223 3.97 30.80 10.94
CA THR A 223 4.65 31.44 12.09
C THR A 223 6.16 31.60 11.90
N GLN A 224 6.76 30.79 11.03
CA GLN A 224 8.19 30.87 10.67
C GLN A 224 8.44 31.73 9.42
N GLY A 225 7.39 32.31 8.81
CA GLY A 225 7.51 33.06 7.55
C GLY A 225 7.82 32.19 6.32
N LEU A 226 7.58 30.88 6.40
CA LEU A 226 7.83 29.92 5.33
C LEU A 226 6.57 29.68 4.48
N VAL A 227 6.77 29.52 3.16
CA VAL A 227 5.71 29.11 2.23
C VAL A 227 5.54 27.60 2.29
N TYR A 228 4.31 27.11 2.45
CA TYR A 228 4.04 25.68 2.65
C TYR A 228 4.61 24.80 1.54
N GLN A 229 4.40 25.18 0.27
CA GLN A 229 4.80 24.40 -0.89
C GLN A 229 6.33 24.20 -0.96
N ASP A 230 7.09 25.16 -0.46
CA ASP A 230 8.56 25.13 -0.50
C ASP A 230 9.14 24.39 0.72
N ALA A 231 8.48 24.47 1.88
CA ALA A 231 8.98 23.92 3.13
C ALA A 231 8.63 22.44 3.37
N ILE A 232 7.50 21.96 2.85
CA ILE A 232 6.94 20.64 3.20
C ILE A 232 7.88 19.47 2.85
N ALA A 233 8.57 19.52 1.71
CA ALA A 233 9.46 18.45 1.27
C ALA A 233 10.66 18.29 2.23
N ALA A 234 11.28 19.41 2.61
CA ALA A 234 12.39 19.43 3.57
C ALA A 234 11.93 18.95 4.95
N PHE A 235 10.76 19.42 5.42
CA PHE A 235 10.18 18.95 6.68
C PHE A 235 9.96 17.43 6.70
N VAL A 236 9.36 16.86 5.65
CA VAL A 236 9.11 15.41 5.57
C VAL A 236 10.41 14.63 5.62
N ALA A 237 11.44 15.08 4.90
CA ALA A 237 12.76 14.44 4.88
C ALA A 237 13.40 14.43 6.28
N ASP A 238 13.46 15.59 6.95
CA ASP A 238 13.99 15.70 8.31
C ASP A 238 13.16 14.89 9.32
N PHE A 239 11.83 14.99 9.25
CA PHE A 239 10.92 14.29 10.15
C PHE A 239 11.09 12.77 10.07
N ASN A 240 11.18 12.23 8.85
CA ASN A 240 11.34 10.79 8.61
C ASN A 240 12.76 10.28 8.86
N ALA A 241 13.78 11.13 8.75
CA ALA A 241 15.17 10.78 9.08
C ALA A 241 15.40 10.61 10.59
N LYS A 242 14.65 11.35 11.42
CA LYS A 242 14.71 11.31 12.88
C LYS A 242 14.12 10.04 13.53
N SER A 243 13.70 9.05 12.76
CA SER A 243 13.24 7.76 13.30
C SER A 243 13.48 6.61 12.31
N SER A 244 14.01 5.49 12.82
CA SER A 244 14.13 4.23 12.08
C SER A 244 12.86 3.36 12.16
N VAL A 245 11.86 3.75 12.94
CA VAL A 245 10.64 2.96 13.19
C VAL A 245 9.52 3.43 12.27
N ASP A 246 9.05 2.57 11.37
CA ASP A 246 8.06 2.94 10.34
C ASP A 246 6.73 3.47 10.90
N THR A 247 6.26 2.96 12.03
CA THR A 247 5.03 3.46 12.66
C THR A 247 5.16 4.90 13.14
N SER A 248 6.38 5.36 13.41
CA SER A 248 6.72 6.72 13.87
C SER A 248 7.06 7.68 12.70
N ARG A 249 6.94 7.21 11.45
CA ARG A 249 7.23 7.97 10.22
C ARG A 249 5.94 8.32 9.48
N LEU A 250 6.01 9.35 8.64
CA LEU A 250 4.96 9.65 7.68
C LEU A 250 5.01 8.60 6.56
N SER A 251 3.88 7.93 6.32
CA SER A 251 3.75 6.96 5.25
C SER A 251 3.80 7.63 3.87
N GLU A 252 4.19 6.88 2.84
CA GLU A 252 4.26 7.37 1.46
C GLU A 252 2.93 7.99 0.99
N GLY A 253 1.80 7.37 1.37
CA GLY A 253 0.47 7.89 1.07
C GLY A 253 0.16 9.22 1.78
N GLU A 254 0.54 9.38 3.04
CA GLU A 254 0.40 10.65 3.74
C GLU A 254 1.26 11.74 3.09
N VAL A 255 2.51 11.43 2.75
CA VAL A 255 3.43 12.35 2.07
C VAL A 255 2.86 12.79 0.73
N LYS A 256 2.42 11.84 -0.12
CA LYS A 256 1.82 12.15 -1.42
C LYS A 256 0.63 13.10 -1.29
N MET A 257 -0.24 12.89 -0.31
CA MET A 257 -1.38 13.78 -0.06
C MET A 257 -0.95 15.14 0.50
N LEU A 258 0.00 15.20 1.44
CA LEU A 258 0.49 16.46 2.01
C LEU A 258 1.14 17.39 0.95
N LEU A 259 1.76 16.80 -0.07
CA LEU A 259 2.29 17.53 -1.23
C LEU A 259 1.18 17.98 -2.20
N LEU A 260 0.05 17.27 -2.22
CA LEU A 260 -1.05 17.48 -3.17
C LEU A 260 -2.05 18.52 -2.68
N LEU A 261 -2.35 18.54 -1.38
CA LEU A 261 -3.38 19.39 -0.76
C LEU A 261 -3.26 20.89 -1.09
N PRO A 262 -2.05 21.51 -1.15
CA PRO A 262 -1.92 22.92 -1.51
C PRO A 262 -2.46 23.29 -2.89
N SER A 263 -2.55 22.33 -3.82
CA SER A 263 -3.02 22.55 -5.19
C SER A 263 -4.53 22.33 -5.37
N GLN A 264 -5.24 21.97 -4.29
CA GLN A 264 -6.68 21.70 -4.35
C GLN A 264 -7.51 22.96 -4.06
N GLU A 265 -8.77 22.97 -4.50
CA GLU A 265 -9.69 24.08 -4.22
C GLU A 265 -10.06 24.15 -2.73
N ALA A 266 -10.41 25.33 -2.23
CA ALA A 266 -10.87 25.48 -0.84
C ALA A 266 -12.07 24.58 -0.52
N LEU A 267 -13.02 24.48 -1.46
CA LEU A 267 -14.20 23.62 -1.33
C LEU A 267 -13.83 22.13 -1.23
N PHE A 268 -12.71 21.70 -1.83
CA PHE A 268 -12.21 20.34 -1.67
C PHE A 268 -11.86 20.06 -0.21
N LEU A 269 -11.09 20.96 0.40
CA LEU A 269 -10.66 20.84 1.80
C LEU A 269 -11.85 20.94 2.77
N GLU A 270 -12.76 21.87 2.51
CA GLU A 270 -13.99 22.08 3.31
C GLU A 270 -14.86 20.83 3.32
N ALA A 271 -15.21 20.29 2.14
CA ALA A 271 -16.09 19.14 2.05
C ALA A 271 -15.45 17.87 2.63
N LEU A 272 -14.16 17.64 2.38
CA LEU A 272 -13.45 16.49 2.96
C LEU A 272 -13.33 16.61 4.48
N SER A 273 -13.00 17.80 5.00
CA SER A 273 -12.90 18.02 6.44
C SER A 273 -14.23 17.82 7.13
N GLY A 274 -15.30 18.43 6.62
CA GLY A 274 -16.65 18.31 7.19
C GLY A 274 -17.15 16.87 7.19
N HIS A 275 -16.89 16.12 6.13
CA HIS A 275 -17.23 14.69 6.08
C HIS A 275 -16.48 13.86 7.13
N TRP A 276 -15.16 14.05 7.25
CA TRP A 276 -14.34 13.32 8.24
C TRP A 276 -14.53 13.83 9.68
N ASP A 277 -15.10 15.01 9.88
CA ASP A 277 -15.52 15.46 11.22
C ASP A 277 -16.72 14.63 11.72
N GLN A 278 -17.60 14.19 10.81
CA GLN A 278 -18.82 13.44 11.15
C GLN A 278 -18.61 11.92 11.15
N PHE A 279 -17.73 11.42 10.29
CA PHE A 279 -17.50 9.98 10.12
C PHE A 279 -16.04 9.63 10.39
N LYS A 280 -15.81 8.54 11.13
CA LYS A 280 -14.47 7.94 11.20
C LYS A 280 -14.02 7.59 9.80
N LYS A 281 -12.73 7.73 9.50
CA LYS A 281 -12.18 7.41 8.17
C LYS A 281 -12.61 6.03 7.67
N GLU A 282 -12.59 5.05 8.57
CA GLU A 282 -12.92 3.64 8.32
C GLU A 282 -14.39 3.40 8.00
N ASP A 283 -15.27 4.32 8.42
CA ASP A 283 -16.72 4.26 8.23
C ASP A 283 -17.20 5.29 7.19
N SER A 284 -16.34 6.23 6.83
CA SER A 284 -16.65 7.34 5.92
C SER A 284 -16.77 6.89 4.47
N GLY A 285 -17.51 7.68 3.67
CA GLY A 285 -17.57 7.57 2.22
C GLY A 285 -16.24 7.77 1.47
N ILE A 286 -15.23 8.39 2.09
CA ILE A 286 -13.95 8.72 1.45
C ILE A 286 -12.79 8.12 2.24
N THR A 287 -12.05 7.20 1.62
CA THR A 287 -10.86 6.59 2.23
C THR A 287 -9.56 7.19 1.68
N MET A 288 -8.47 7.05 2.43
CA MET A 288 -7.12 7.42 1.94
C MET A 288 -6.77 6.70 0.63
N ARG A 289 -7.14 5.43 0.49
CA ARG A 289 -6.91 4.66 -0.75
C ARG A 289 -7.64 5.29 -1.94
N MET A 290 -8.90 5.70 -1.75
CA MET A 290 -9.66 6.38 -2.82
C MET A 290 -9.01 7.69 -3.23
N LEU A 291 -8.58 8.51 -2.25
CA LEU A 291 -7.89 9.76 -2.52
C LEU A 291 -6.60 9.54 -3.32
N LEU A 292 -5.76 8.60 -2.89
CA LEU A 292 -4.47 8.30 -3.53
C LEU A 292 -4.60 7.75 -4.95
N SER A 293 -5.70 7.05 -5.23
CA SER A 293 -5.95 6.40 -6.52
C SER A 293 -6.63 7.32 -7.54
N ASN A 294 -7.43 8.29 -7.07
CA ASN A 294 -8.29 9.10 -7.94
C ASN A 294 -7.96 10.60 -7.97
N VAL A 295 -7.45 11.19 -6.87
CA VAL A 295 -7.09 12.62 -6.88
C VAL A 295 -5.86 12.81 -7.75
N ASN A 296 -5.97 13.71 -8.74
CA ASN A 296 -4.96 13.90 -9.79
C ASN A 296 -4.60 12.61 -10.55
N ARG A 297 -5.55 11.68 -10.69
CA ARG A 297 -5.37 10.49 -11.50
C ARG A 297 -5.14 10.89 -12.95
N THR A 298 -4.00 10.48 -13.48
CA THR A 298 -3.69 10.56 -14.91
C THR A 298 -3.97 9.22 -15.55
N LYS A 299 -4.86 9.21 -16.56
CA LYS A 299 -4.99 8.02 -17.41
C LYS A 299 -3.78 7.94 -18.36
N PRO A 300 -3.26 6.74 -18.65
CA PRO A 300 -2.24 6.57 -19.66
C PRO A 300 -2.70 7.21 -20.98
N LYS A 301 -1.80 7.95 -21.63
CA LYS A 301 -2.05 8.48 -22.98
C LYS A 301 -2.06 7.30 -23.96
N ASP A 302 -3.24 6.77 -24.23
CA ASP A 302 -3.45 5.79 -25.29
C ASP A 302 -3.82 6.52 -26.58
N ALA A 303 -3.04 6.33 -27.63
CA ALA A 303 -3.27 6.93 -28.95
C ALA A 303 -4.61 6.53 -29.57
N ARG A 304 -5.25 5.45 -29.09
CA ARG A 304 -6.57 4.97 -29.51
C ARG A 304 -7.72 5.73 -28.86
N VAL A 305 -7.47 6.43 -27.76
CA VAL A 305 -8.48 7.23 -27.07
C VAL A 305 -8.65 8.57 -27.79
N PRO A 306 -9.86 8.95 -28.23
CA PRO A 306 -10.08 10.20 -28.94
C PRO A 306 -9.57 11.42 -28.15
N LEU A 307 -9.10 12.45 -28.87
CA LEU A 307 -8.49 13.65 -28.26
C LEU A 307 -9.42 14.33 -27.24
N LEU A 308 -10.73 14.35 -27.51
CA LEU A 308 -11.76 14.84 -26.59
C LEU A 308 -11.63 14.18 -25.21
N TRP A 309 -11.55 12.84 -25.17
CA TRP A 309 -11.50 12.09 -23.91
C TRP A 309 -10.17 12.24 -23.19
N GLN A 310 -9.07 12.45 -23.91
CA GLN A 310 -7.79 12.83 -23.30
C GLN A 310 -7.91 14.17 -22.55
N THR A 311 -8.60 15.15 -23.15
CA THR A 311 -8.90 16.46 -22.52
C THR A 311 -9.86 16.30 -21.33
N ILE A 312 -10.91 15.49 -21.47
CA ILE A 312 -11.86 15.19 -20.38
C ILE A 312 -11.13 14.57 -19.18
N PHE A 313 -10.15 13.70 -19.38
CA PHE A 313 -9.42 13.05 -18.27
C PHE A 313 -8.18 13.82 -17.78
N ALA A 314 -7.86 14.99 -18.35
CA ALA A 314 -6.76 15.81 -17.85
C ALA A 314 -7.01 16.22 -16.38
N PRO A 315 -6.05 16.02 -15.45
CA PRO A 315 -6.27 16.29 -14.04
C PRO A 315 -6.50 17.78 -13.80
N SER A 316 -7.42 18.12 -12.89
CA SER A 316 -7.63 19.49 -12.42
C SER A 316 -8.18 19.49 -10.99
N ALA A 317 -7.90 20.55 -10.25
CA ALA A 317 -8.39 20.72 -8.88
C ALA A 317 -9.94 20.65 -8.84
N ARG A 318 -10.61 21.27 -9.82
CA ARG A 318 -12.07 21.23 -9.99
C ARG A 318 -12.63 19.82 -10.06
N LYS A 319 -12.02 18.94 -10.87
CA LYS A 319 -12.43 17.53 -11.01
C LYS A 319 -12.28 16.78 -9.70
N ASN A 320 -11.21 17.04 -8.95
CA ASN A 320 -11.01 16.45 -7.63
C ASN A 320 -12.06 16.93 -6.62
N THR A 321 -12.44 18.21 -6.66
CA THR A 321 -13.55 18.75 -5.84
C THR A 321 -14.85 18.03 -6.16
N TYR A 322 -15.21 17.90 -7.43
CA TYR A 322 -16.44 17.21 -7.84
C TYR A 322 -16.42 15.73 -7.49
N PHE A 323 -15.26 15.08 -7.61
CA PHE A 323 -15.08 13.71 -7.16
C PHE A 323 -15.45 13.57 -5.69
N ILE A 324 -14.85 14.34 -4.79
CA ILE A 324 -15.14 14.17 -3.35
C ILE A 324 -16.59 14.53 -3.01
N LEU A 325 -17.15 15.58 -3.61
CA LEU A 325 -18.54 15.99 -3.39
C LEU A 325 -19.49 14.86 -3.80
N ARG A 326 -19.24 14.23 -4.95
CA ARG A 326 -20.04 13.09 -5.43
C ARG A 326 -19.89 11.89 -4.50
N GLN A 327 -18.67 11.54 -4.09
CA GLN A 327 -18.43 10.41 -3.19
C GLN A 327 -19.13 10.60 -1.84
N ILE A 328 -19.14 11.83 -1.31
CA ILE A 328 -19.87 12.18 -0.09
C ILE A 328 -21.37 12.07 -0.32
N ALA A 329 -21.90 12.68 -1.39
CA ALA A 329 -23.33 12.71 -1.68
C ALA A 329 -23.92 11.29 -1.89
N VAL A 330 -23.24 10.43 -2.65
CA VAL A 330 -23.63 9.02 -2.85
C VAL A 330 -23.65 8.28 -1.52
N PHE A 331 -22.60 8.45 -0.70
CA PHE A 331 -22.51 7.81 0.61
C PHE A 331 -23.63 8.28 1.56
N VAL A 332 -23.85 9.58 1.68
CA VAL A 332 -24.88 10.17 2.53
C VAL A 332 -26.26 9.67 2.10
N LYS A 333 -26.56 9.68 0.80
CA LYS A 333 -27.81 9.15 0.26
C LYS A 333 -28.02 7.68 0.62
N ALA A 334 -27.00 6.84 0.48
CA ALA A 334 -27.06 5.43 0.83
C ALA A 334 -27.29 5.22 2.34
N VAL A 335 -26.63 6.02 3.19
CA VAL A 335 -26.80 6.02 4.65
C VAL A 335 -28.21 6.46 5.04
N GLN A 336 -28.74 7.53 4.43
CA GLN A 336 -30.10 8.03 4.68
C GLN A 336 -31.16 7.01 4.28
N GLN A 337 -31.02 6.39 3.11
CA GLN A 337 -31.91 5.31 2.66
C GLN A 337 -31.87 4.11 3.59
N ALA A 338 -30.69 3.71 4.07
CA ALA A 338 -30.59 2.62 5.03
C ALA A 338 -31.22 3.00 6.38
N SER A 339 -30.99 4.23 6.84
CA SER A 339 -31.50 4.73 8.12
C SER A 339 -33.03 4.84 8.15
N SER A 340 -33.67 5.21 7.04
CA SER A 340 -35.14 5.29 6.96
C SER A 340 -35.83 3.93 7.06
N THR A 341 -35.12 2.83 6.76
CA THR A 341 -35.61 1.46 6.91
C THR A 341 -35.39 0.86 8.31
N LEU A 342 -34.63 1.52 9.18
CA LEU A 342 -34.34 1.02 10.53
C LEU A 342 -35.53 1.25 11.47
N ARG A 343 -35.78 0.26 12.35
CA ARG A 343 -36.75 0.43 13.44
C ARG A 343 -36.19 1.38 14.50
N LYS A 344 -37.07 2.11 15.20
CA LYS A 344 -36.72 3.02 16.29
C LYS A 344 -35.84 2.30 17.34
N GLY A 345 -34.60 2.74 17.49
CA GLY A 345 -33.63 2.16 18.43
C GLY A 345 -32.58 1.22 17.83
N GLN A 346 -32.67 0.85 16.55
CA GLN A 346 -31.60 0.14 15.85
C GLN A 346 -30.49 1.11 15.41
N SER A 347 -29.23 0.73 15.63
CA SER A 347 -28.07 1.47 15.14
C SER A 347 -27.68 1.00 13.75
N LEU A 348 -27.35 1.94 12.85
CA LEU A 348 -26.80 1.61 11.55
C LEU A 348 -25.32 1.26 11.71
N ASN A 349 -24.94 0.02 11.36
CA ASN A 349 -23.52 -0.32 11.22
C ASN A 349 -23.03 0.23 9.87
N LEU A 350 -22.35 1.38 9.93
CA LEU A 350 -21.70 2.00 8.78
C LEU A 350 -20.54 1.10 8.37
N ARG A 351 -20.65 0.48 7.19
CA ARG A 351 -19.60 -0.36 6.59
C ARG A 351 -19.32 0.09 5.17
N ALA A 352 -18.26 -0.45 4.58
CA ALA A 352 -17.86 -0.23 3.20
C ALA A 352 -18.97 -0.40 2.14
N ARG A 353 -20.07 -1.10 2.47
CA ARG A 353 -21.24 -1.28 1.58
C ARG A 353 -21.94 0.02 1.17
N PHE A 354 -21.83 1.09 1.97
CA PHE A 354 -22.47 2.38 1.65
C PHE A 354 -21.59 3.27 0.77
N ARG A 355 -20.34 2.87 0.52
CA ARG A 355 -19.44 3.58 -0.40
C ARG A 355 -19.81 3.28 -1.84
N ASP A 356 -19.39 4.17 -2.73
CA ASP A 356 -19.32 3.88 -4.15
C ASP A 356 -18.44 2.64 -4.37
N GLN A 357 -19.00 1.61 -5.00
CA GLN A 357 -18.30 0.35 -5.27
C GLN A 357 -17.37 0.47 -6.50
N SER A 358 -17.47 1.57 -7.26
CA SER A 358 -16.67 1.79 -8.46
C SER A 358 -16.15 3.24 -8.51
N PRO A 359 -15.30 3.64 -7.54
CA PRO A 359 -14.81 5.02 -7.43
C PRO A 359 -14.04 5.48 -8.67
N ASP A 360 -13.38 4.57 -9.38
CA ASP A 360 -12.63 4.88 -10.60
C ASP A 360 -13.56 5.31 -11.75
N ILE A 361 -14.73 4.67 -11.87
CA ILE A 361 -15.78 5.08 -12.80
C ILE A 361 -16.42 6.37 -12.29
N GLY A 362 -16.65 6.48 -10.98
CA GLY A 362 -17.13 7.71 -10.35
C GLY A 362 -16.26 8.92 -10.66
N TYR A 363 -14.93 8.77 -10.68
CA TYR A 363 -13.98 9.80 -11.09
C TYR A 363 -14.12 10.18 -12.56
N ASP A 364 -14.27 9.19 -13.43
CA ASP A 364 -14.44 9.44 -14.87
C ASP A 364 -15.74 10.18 -15.19
N ILE A 365 -16.82 9.85 -14.45
CA ILE A 365 -18.12 10.52 -14.54
C ILE A 365 -18.00 12.01 -14.18
N VAL A 366 -17.32 12.34 -13.07
CA VAL A 366 -17.11 13.75 -12.67
C VAL A 366 -16.16 14.49 -13.59
N CYS A 367 -15.18 13.81 -14.19
CA CYS A 367 -14.33 14.39 -15.22
C CYS A 367 -15.17 14.84 -16.43
N CYS A 368 -16.12 14.00 -16.85
CA CYS A 368 -17.03 14.31 -17.93
C CYS A 368 -17.94 15.50 -17.58
N TRP A 369 -18.54 15.52 -16.38
CA TRP A 369 -19.34 16.66 -15.94
C TRP A 369 -18.54 17.96 -15.88
N ALA A 370 -17.35 17.94 -15.30
CA ALA A 370 -16.50 19.11 -15.17
C ALA A 370 -16.07 19.68 -16.55
N HIS A 371 -15.93 18.83 -17.56
CA HIS A 371 -15.61 19.28 -18.92
C HIS A 371 -16.76 20.07 -19.55
N TRP A 372 -17.99 19.57 -19.43
CA TRP A 372 -19.20 20.18 -19.98
C TRP A 372 -19.87 21.18 -19.02
N GLU A 373 -19.22 21.55 -17.90
CA GLU A 373 -19.83 22.36 -16.83
C GLU A 373 -20.43 23.66 -17.38
N GLN A 374 -19.68 24.37 -18.21
CA GLN A 374 -20.11 25.67 -18.74
C GLN A 374 -21.29 25.54 -19.70
N ASP A 375 -21.29 24.50 -20.53
CA ASP A 375 -22.37 24.22 -21.47
C ASP A 375 -23.63 23.81 -20.71
N PHE A 376 -23.51 22.96 -19.68
CA PHE A 376 -24.62 22.61 -18.80
C PHE A 376 -25.19 23.81 -18.05
N ARG A 377 -24.34 24.71 -17.55
CA ARG A 377 -24.79 25.97 -16.91
C ARG A 377 -25.60 26.82 -17.88
N THR A 378 -25.13 26.95 -19.12
CA THR A 378 -25.80 27.73 -20.16
C THR A 378 -27.13 27.10 -20.56
N ALA A 379 -27.16 25.78 -20.77
CA ALA A 379 -28.34 25.03 -21.18
C ALA A 379 -29.43 24.95 -20.10
N LEU A 380 -29.05 24.80 -18.83
CA LEU A 380 -29.98 24.61 -17.72
C LEU A 380 -30.41 25.93 -17.05
N GLY A 381 -29.61 27.00 -17.20
CA GLY A 381 -29.86 28.29 -16.58
C GLY A 381 -30.09 28.17 -15.07
N GLY A 382 -31.21 28.72 -14.58
CA GLY A 382 -31.56 28.68 -13.15
C GLY A 382 -31.79 27.28 -12.55
N LYS A 383 -31.90 26.23 -13.37
CA LYS A 383 -32.03 24.83 -12.89
C LYS A 383 -30.70 24.13 -12.68
N TYR A 384 -29.58 24.79 -12.96
CA TYR A 384 -28.26 24.16 -12.93
C TYR A 384 -27.94 23.58 -11.55
N ASP A 385 -28.08 24.35 -10.47
CA ASP A 385 -27.65 23.91 -9.13
C ASP A 385 -28.46 22.70 -8.62
N GLU A 386 -29.77 22.69 -8.86
CA GLU A 386 -30.62 21.53 -8.54
C GLU A 386 -30.19 20.29 -9.33
N THR A 387 -29.91 20.47 -10.62
CA THR A 387 -29.48 19.38 -11.51
C THR A 387 -28.09 18.87 -11.13
N PHE A 388 -27.18 19.78 -10.76
CA PHE A 388 -25.85 19.43 -10.28
C PHE A 388 -25.92 18.63 -8.97
N ASN A 389 -26.80 18.99 -8.03
CA ASN A 389 -27.01 18.20 -6.82
C ASN A 389 -27.58 16.80 -7.12
N LYS A 390 -28.50 16.69 -8.09
CA LYS A 390 -28.99 15.39 -8.58
C LYS A 390 -27.87 14.56 -9.20
N PHE A 391 -26.98 15.20 -9.97
CA PHE A 391 -25.79 14.57 -10.52
C PHE A 391 -24.85 14.03 -9.43
N LEU A 392 -24.52 14.85 -8.42
CA LEU A 392 -23.69 14.43 -7.29
C LEU A 392 -24.33 13.25 -6.54
N GLY A 393 -25.66 13.21 -6.42
CA GLY A 393 -26.42 12.10 -5.84
C GLY A 393 -26.60 10.87 -6.75
N GLY A 394 -25.92 10.82 -7.90
CA GLY A 394 -25.89 9.68 -8.82
C GLY A 394 -27.14 9.50 -9.70
N ALA A 395 -28.00 10.53 -9.83
CA ALA A 395 -29.25 10.41 -10.60
C ALA A 395 -29.03 10.11 -12.09
N PHE A 396 -27.89 10.53 -12.65
CA PHE A 396 -27.56 10.39 -14.07
C PHE A 396 -26.48 9.34 -14.33
N ASP A 397 -26.14 8.50 -13.34
CA ASP A 397 -25.02 7.56 -13.42
C ASP A 397 -25.13 6.60 -14.61
N LYS A 398 -26.34 6.14 -14.93
CA LYS A 398 -26.55 5.22 -16.06
C LYS A 398 -26.07 5.84 -17.37
N GLU A 399 -26.46 7.08 -17.63
CA GLU A 399 -26.10 7.81 -18.85
C GLU A 399 -24.61 8.17 -18.87
N PHE A 400 -24.09 8.77 -17.80
CA PHE A 400 -22.66 9.12 -17.74
C PHE A 400 -21.76 7.88 -17.84
N THR A 401 -22.16 6.76 -17.23
CA THR A 401 -21.43 5.48 -17.36
C THR A 401 -21.43 4.97 -18.79
N GLU A 402 -22.55 5.07 -19.51
CA GLU A 402 -22.64 4.73 -20.93
C GLU A 402 -21.63 5.56 -21.74
N LYS A 403 -21.64 6.89 -21.58
CA LYS A 403 -20.73 7.78 -22.32
C LYS A 403 -19.26 7.54 -21.98
N VAL A 404 -18.92 7.41 -20.70
CA VAL A 404 -17.55 7.17 -20.21
C VAL A 404 -16.99 5.81 -20.67
N LYS A 405 -17.84 4.80 -20.85
CA LYS A 405 -17.42 3.49 -21.37
C LYS A 405 -17.23 3.50 -22.87
N THR A 406 -18.13 4.14 -23.61
CA THR A 406 -18.07 4.19 -25.08
C THR A 406 -16.95 5.10 -25.57
N GLN A 407 -16.68 6.19 -24.86
CA GLN A 407 -15.66 7.19 -25.21
C GLN A 407 -15.75 7.68 -26.65
N ASP A 408 -16.97 8.01 -27.08
CA ASP A 408 -17.22 8.52 -28.43
C ASP A 408 -16.52 9.87 -28.65
N GLY A 409 -15.68 9.95 -29.68
CA GLY A 409 -14.97 11.17 -30.05
C GLY A 409 -15.87 12.26 -30.64
N GLY A 410 -17.08 11.90 -31.09
CA GLY A 410 -18.08 12.82 -31.63
C GLY A 410 -19.12 13.31 -30.61
N LEU A 411 -18.92 13.06 -29.31
CA LEU A 411 -19.88 13.44 -28.27
C LEU A 411 -20.13 14.96 -28.25
N VAL A 412 -21.39 15.36 -28.42
CA VAL A 412 -21.85 16.76 -28.36
C VAL A 412 -22.88 16.99 -27.26
N LEU A 413 -23.21 18.26 -27.00
CA LEU A 413 -24.16 18.65 -25.94
C LEU A 413 -25.57 18.04 -26.14
N ASP A 414 -26.03 17.90 -27.38
CA ASP A 414 -27.35 17.37 -27.70
C ASP A 414 -27.48 15.85 -27.47
N ASP A 415 -26.35 15.15 -27.24
CA ASP A 415 -26.34 13.71 -26.97
C ASP A 415 -26.71 13.36 -25.51
N TRP A 416 -26.90 14.37 -24.66
CA TRP A 416 -27.26 14.23 -23.25
C TRP A 416 -28.79 14.20 -23.06
N ARG A 417 -29.33 12.99 -22.87
CA ARG A 417 -30.77 12.72 -22.69
C ARG A 417 -31.37 13.49 -21.52
N PHE A 418 -30.64 13.62 -20.41
CA PHE A 418 -31.15 14.35 -19.25
C PHE A 418 -31.41 15.84 -19.55
N LEU A 419 -30.64 16.47 -20.44
CA LEU A 419 -30.86 17.86 -20.84
C LEU A 419 -32.16 18.01 -21.63
N SER A 420 -32.39 17.14 -22.62
CA SER A 420 -33.63 17.15 -23.42
C SER A 420 -34.87 17.00 -22.54
N ILE A 421 -34.82 16.11 -21.54
CA ILE A 421 -35.90 15.88 -20.58
C ILE A 421 -36.17 17.14 -19.73
N LEU A 422 -35.12 17.78 -19.20
CA LEU A 422 -35.25 18.92 -18.29
C LEU A 422 -35.61 20.24 -18.98
N GLN A 423 -35.27 20.38 -20.25
CA GLN A 423 -35.63 21.52 -21.10
C GLN A 423 -37.05 21.39 -21.68
N GLY A 424 -37.72 20.26 -21.50
CA GLY A 424 -39.08 20.04 -22.03
C GLY A 424 -39.11 19.89 -23.56
N THR A 425 -37.95 19.74 -24.20
CA THR A 425 -37.85 19.41 -25.60
C THR A 425 -38.33 17.97 -25.75
N GLN A 426 -39.53 17.76 -26.29
CA GLN A 426 -39.95 16.43 -26.71
C GLN A 426 -38.93 15.95 -27.75
N THR A 427 -37.98 15.12 -27.34
CA THR A 427 -37.41 14.14 -28.25
C THR A 427 -38.57 13.22 -28.59
N THR A 428 -39.25 13.52 -29.69
CA THR A 428 -40.23 12.65 -30.31
C THR A 428 -39.57 11.28 -30.40
N VAL A 429 -40.22 10.29 -29.80
CA VAL A 429 -39.89 8.86 -29.80
C VAL A 429 -40.11 8.30 -31.22
N ARG A 430 -39.43 8.89 -32.21
CA ARG A 430 -39.25 8.38 -33.57
C ARG A 430 -37.77 8.11 -33.88
N SER A 431 -36.86 8.62 -33.05
CA SER A 431 -35.42 8.30 -33.14
C SER A 431 -34.98 7.18 -32.19
N LEU A 432 -35.83 6.74 -31.24
CA LEU A 432 -35.46 5.69 -30.28
C LEU A 432 -35.47 4.29 -30.88
N GLU A 433 -36.42 3.91 -31.74
CA GLU A 433 -36.37 2.57 -32.35
C GLU A 433 -35.26 2.45 -33.39
N VAL A 434 -34.97 3.53 -34.12
CA VAL A 434 -33.86 3.58 -35.08
C VAL A 434 -32.51 3.66 -34.36
N LYS A 435 -32.36 4.50 -33.33
CA LYS A 435 -31.12 4.55 -32.51
C LYS A 435 -30.97 3.35 -31.58
N GLN A 436 -32.03 2.69 -31.15
CA GLN A 436 -31.97 1.44 -30.36
C GLN A 436 -31.59 0.29 -31.28
N ALA A 437 -32.13 0.21 -32.50
CA ALA A 437 -31.68 -0.78 -33.49
C ALA A 437 -30.22 -0.55 -33.91
N GLU A 438 -29.81 0.71 -34.13
CA GLU A 438 -28.41 1.06 -34.40
C GLU A 438 -27.52 0.86 -33.17
N ALA A 439 -27.99 1.15 -31.96
CA ALA A 439 -27.25 0.92 -30.71
C ALA A 439 -27.18 -0.56 -30.34
N ASP A 440 -28.19 -1.37 -30.64
CA ASP A 440 -28.18 -2.81 -30.46
C ASP A 440 -27.26 -3.45 -31.50
N GLN A 441 -27.28 -2.96 -32.75
CA GLN A 441 -26.34 -3.39 -33.79
C GLN A 441 -24.91 -2.93 -33.52
N ALA A 442 -24.71 -1.73 -32.97
CA ALA A 442 -23.42 -1.22 -32.52
C ALA A 442 -22.95 -1.94 -31.24
N ALA A 443 -23.84 -2.29 -30.32
CA ALA A 443 -23.54 -3.09 -29.13
C ALA A 443 -23.17 -4.52 -29.49
N GLU A 444 -23.85 -5.13 -30.46
CA GLU A 444 -23.45 -6.45 -30.98
C GLU A 444 -22.13 -6.39 -31.74
N ARG A 445 -21.90 -5.36 -32.57
CA ARG A 445 -20.59 -5.14 -33.20
C ARG A 445 -19.48 -4.86 -32.18
N ALA A 446 -19.76 -4.10 -31.13
CA ALA A 446 -18.81 -3.82 -30.05
C ALA A 446 -18.54 -5.05 -29.19
N LYS A 447 -19.56 -5.88 -28.90
CA LYS A 447 -19.38 -7.18 -28.24
C LYS A 447 -18.55 -8.12 -29.11
N TYR A 448 -18.81 -8.15 -30.42
CA TYR A 448 -18.04 -8.95 -31.37
C TYR A 448 -16.59 -8.46 -31.46
N ALA A 449 -16.37 -7.16 -31.61
CA ALA A 449 -15.03 -6.55 -31.63
C ALA A 449 -14.28 -6.72 -30.30
N ALA A 450 -14.97 -6.62 -29.15
CA ALA A 450 -14.39 -6.88 -27.84
C ALA A 450 -14.00 -8.36 -27.68
N ARG A 451 -14.84 -9.27 -28.19
CA ARG A 451 -14.55 -10.70 -28.21
C ARG A 451 -13.39 -11.02 -29.16
N GLU A 452 -13.35 -10.41 -30.33
CA GLU A 452 -12.25 -10.53 -31.29
C GLU A 452 -10.94 -9.99 -30.71
N ALA A 453 -10.98 -8.83 -30.05
CA ALA A 453 -9.83 -8.26 -29.35
C ALA A 453 -9.36 -9.12 -28.17
N ALA A 454 -10.29 -9.72 -27.42
CA ALA A 454 -9.97 -10.66 -26.35
C ALA A 454 -9.31 -11.93 -26.90
N VAL A 455 -9.83 -12.49 -28.00
CA VAL A 455 -9.26 -13.64 -28.69
C VAL A 455 -7.88 -13.32 -29.27
N LEU A 456 -7.70 -12.14 -29.88
CA LEU A 456 -6.40 -11.67 -30.37
C LEU A 456 -5.39 -11.52 -29.23
N LYS A 457 -5.81 -10.99 -28.09
CA LYS A 457 -4.96 -10.87 -26.90
C LYS A 457 -4.58 -12.25 -26.35
N GLU A 458 -5.52 -13.18 -26.27
CA GLU A 458 -5.23 -14.56 -25.87
C GLU A 458 -4.31 -15.26 -26.88
N GLN A 459 -4.48 -15.02 -28.17
CA GLN A 459 -3.61 -15.56 -29.22
C GLN A 459 -2.19 -14.98 -29.11
N GLN A 460 -2.03 -13.69 -28.82
CA GLN A 460 -0.73 -13.07 -28.54
C GLN A 460 -0.08 -13.64 -27.29
N LEU A 461 -0.83 -13.78 -26.19
CA LEU A 461 -0.34 -14.39 -24.95
C LEU A 461 0.06 -15.85 -25.17
N PHE A 462 -0.70 -16.58 -25.98
CA PHE A 462 -0.37 -17.95 -26.36
C PHE A 462 0.89 -18.03 -27.22
N GLN A 463 1.08 -17.12 -28.18
CA GLN A 463 2.31 -17.02 -28.97
C GLN A 463 3.52 -16.67 -28.11
N GLU A 464 3.38 -15.73 -27.16
CA GLU A 464 4.42 -15.41 -26.18
C GLU A 464 4.76 -16.63 -25.31
N TYR A 465 3.74 -17.36 -24.86
CA TYR A 465 3.93 -18.59 -24.09
C TYR A 465 4.67 -19.66 -24.91
N CYS A 466 4.27 -19.90 -26.16
CA CYS A 466 5.00 -20.79 -27.07
C CYS A 466 6.45 -20.33 -27.27
N GLY A 467 6.70 -19.02 -27.38
CA GLY A 467 8.04 -18.45 -27.44
C GLY A 467 8.87 -18.75 -26.18
N LYS A 468 8.28 -18.59 -25.00
CA LYS A 468 8.92 -18.91 -23.71
C LYS A 468 9.24 -20.40 -23.58
N VAL A 469 8.32 -21.28 -24.00
CA VAL A 469 8.55 -22.73 -24.01
C VAL A 469 9.71 -23.10 -24.93
N ARG A 470 9.74 -22.59 -26.16
CA ARG A 470 10.86 -22.82 -27.10
C ARG A 470 12.20 -22.30 -26.56
N ALA A 471 12.20 -21.12 -25.95
CA ALA A 471 13.40 -20.56 -25.33
C ALA A 471 13.89 -21.41 -24.15
N HIS A 472 12.97 -21.94 -23.35
CA HIS A 472 13.28 -22.84 -22.25
C HIS A 472 13.86 -24.18 -22.74
N GLU A 473 13.27 -24.78 -23.78
CA GLU A 473 13.79 -26.00 -24.41
C GLU A 473 15.18 -25.80 -25.00
N ALA A 474 15.40 -24.69 -25.72
CA ALA A 474 16.70 -24.33 -26.27
C ALA A 474 17.76 -24.15 -25.17
N LYS A 475 17.39 -23.49 -24.07
CA LYS A 475 18.26 -23.35 -22.91
C LYS A 475 18.60 -24.71 -22.29
N ARG A 476 17.60 -25.58 -22.09
CA ARG A 476 17.81 -26.92 -21.55
C ARG A 476 18.78 -27.74 -22.41
N GLN A 477 18.64 -27.68 -23.74
CA GLN A 477 19.57 -28.35 -24.66
C GLN A 477 20.99 -27.76 -24.60
N ALA A 478 21.14 -26.45 -24.43
CA ALA A 478 22.44 -25.80 -24.27
C ALA A 478 23.12 -26.23 -22.96
N ASP A 479 22.37 -26.24 -21.86
CA ASP A 479 22.84 -26.66 -20.54
C ASP A 479 23.26 -28.16 -20.55
N GLU A 480 22.46 -29.04 -21.18
CA GLU A 480 22.81 -30.45 -21.37
C GLU A 480 24.11 -30.64 -22.19
N ARG A 481 24.33 -29.83 -23.23
CA ARG A 481 25.58 -29.88 -24.02
C ARG A 481 26.78 -29.41 -23.22
N ALA A 482 26.64 -28.32 -22.47
CA ALA A 482 27.71 -27.77 -21.64
C ALA A 482 28.14 -28.79 -20.57
N PHE A 483 27.17 -29.43 -19.90
CA PHE A 483 27.44 -30.48 -18.92
C PHE A 483 28.22 -31.66 -19.53
N ARG A 484 27.81 -32.16 -20.70
CA ARG A 484 28.53 -33.27 -21.37
C ARG A 484 29.95 -32.91 -21.77
N LEU A 485 30.20 -31.66 -22.19
CA LEU A 485 31.54 -31.20 -22.55
C LEU A 485 32.45 -31.10 -21.31
N GLU A 486 31.90 -30.63 -20.19
CA GLU A 486 32.63 -30.56 -18.93
C GLU A 486 32.97 -31.95 -18.38
N ASP A 487 32.01 -32.88 -18.43
CA ASP A 487 32.20 -34.27 -18.01
C ASP A 487 33.23 -35.00 -18.88
N ALA A 488 33.20 -34.79 -20.20
CA ALA A 488 34.20 -35.32 -21.13
C ALA A 488 35.61 -34.77 -20.83
N ALA A 489 35.74 -33.47 -20.59
CA ALA A 489 37.02 -32.86 -20.23
C ALA A 489 37.54 -33.37 -18.86
N GLY A 490 36.64 -33.62 -17.91
CA GLY A 490 36.97 -34.25 -16.63
C GLY A 490 37.48 -35.68 -16.81
N PHE A 491 36.80 -36.48 -17.63
CA PHE A 491 37.20 -37.84 -17.96
C PHE A 491 38.57 -37.90 -18.66
N ASP A 492 38.79 -37.07 -19.69
CA ASP A 492 40.05 -37.02 -20.43
C ASP A 492 41.23 -36.66 -19.52
N LYS A 493 41.02 -35.72 -18.58
CA LYS A 493 42.03 -35.34 -17.60
C LYS A 493 42.36 -36.48 -16.64
N ALA A 494 41.36 -37.22 -16.17
CA ALA A 494 41.57 -38.39 -15.31
C ALA A 494 42.30 -39.51 -16.04
N CYS A 495 41.96 -39.77 -17.31
CA CYS A 495 42.67 -40.72 -18.16
C CYS A 495 44.13 -40.32 -18.38
N ALA A 496 44.43 -39.05 -18.67
CA ALA A 496 45.79 -38.58 -18.84
C ALA A 496 46.66 -38.80 -17.59
N GLN A 497 46.13 -38.48 -16.40
CA GLN A 497 46.82 -38.71 -15.13
C GLN A 497 47.07 -40.20 -14.86
N TYR A 498 46.10 -41.06 -15.16
CA TYR A 498 46.26 -42.50 -15.02
C TYR A 498 47.32 -43.06 -15.98
N MET A 499 47.29 -42.63 -17.24
CA MET A 499 48.25 -43.06 -18.27
C MET A 499 49.68 -42.63 -17.91
N GLU A 500 49.87 -41.39 -17.41
CA GLU A 500 51.19 -40.92 -16.98
C GLU A 500 51.76 -41.71 -15.80
N ALA A 501 50.91 -42.15 -14.87
CA ALA A 501 51.33 -42.91 -13.70
C ALA A 501 51.61 -44.39 -13.98
N TRP A 502 50.94 -45.00 -14.96
CA TRP A 502 50.91 -46.46 -15.12
C TRP A 502 51.28 -46.99 -16.52
N VAL A 503 51.45 -46.13 -17.53
CA VAL A 503 51.72 -46.54 -18.91
C VAL A 503 53.05 -45.95 -19.41
N LEU A 504 54.00 -46.84 -19.71
CA LEU A 504 55.28 -46.48 -20.33
C LEU A 504 55.10 -46.27 -21.84
N ALA A 505 55.12 -45.01 -22.28
CA ALA A 505 55.14 -44.67 -23.69
C ALA A 505 56.54 -44.95 -24.28
N VAL A 506 56.62 -45.89 -25.23
CA VAL A 506 57.84 -46.18 -25.98
C VAL A 506 57.71 -45.55 -27.37
N GLY A 507 58.65 -44.65 -27.72
CA GLY A 507 58.69 -43.99 -29.03
C GLY A 507 59.00 -44.95 -30.18
N PRO A 508 58.94 -44.50 -31.44
CA PRO A 508 59.12 -45.36 -32.61
C PRO A 508 60.58 -45.84 -32.68
N ILE A 509 60.80 -47.11 -32.38
CA ILE A 509 62.13 -47.74 -32.37
C ILE A 509 62.20 -48.76 -33.50
N ALA A 510 63.32 -48.79 -34.21
CA ALA A 510 63.62 -49.80 -35.22
C ALA A 510 63.44 -51.22 -34.62
N PRO A 511 62.86 -52.20 -35.34
CA PRO A 511 62.43 -53.50 -34.79
C PRO A 511 63.48 -54.23 -33.94
N GLU A 512 64.76 -54.05 -34.27
CA GLU A 512 65.91 -54.72 -33.66
C GLU A 512 66.26 -54.19 -32.25
N PHE A 513 65.79 -53.00 -31.87
CA PHE A 513 66.12 -52.35 -30.59
C PHE A 513 65.01 -52.43 -29.53
N VAL A 514 63.80 -52.88 -29.91
CA VAL A 514 62.60 -52.81 -29.06
C VAL A 514 62.66 -53.81 -27.90
N THR A 515 63.21 -55.01 -28.09
CA THR A 515 63.19 -56.07 -27.05
C THR A 515 64.17 -55.78 -25.91
N ALA A 516 65.36 -55.28 -26.22
CA ALA A 516 66.35 -54.92 -25.19
C ALA A 516 65.92 -53.66 -24.42
N GLN A 517 65.37 -52.67 -25.11
CA GLN A 517 64.92 -51.42 -24.49
C GLN A 517 63.62 -51.60 -23.69
N SER A 518 62.68 -52.43 -24.16
CA SER A 518 61.46 -52.76 -23.40
C SER A 518 61.79 -53.51 -22.11
N ARG A 519 62.71 -54.50 -22.14
CA ARG A 519 63.19 -55.14 -20.91
C ARG A 519 63.87 -54.18 -19.95
N LYS A 520 64.71 -53.26 -20.47
CA LYS A 520 65.35 -52.23 -19.64
C LYS A 520 64.30 -51.36 -18.93
N LEU A 521 63.29 -50.89 -19.65
CA LEU A 521 62.23 -50.04 -19.11
C LEU A 521 61.32 -50.79 -18.12
N LEU A 522 61.00 -52.06 -18.40
CA LEU A 522 60.26 -52.93 -17.48
C LEU A 522 61.04 -53.15 -16.18
N ASN A 523 62.35 -53.37 -16.26
CA ASN A 523 63.20 -53.49 -15.08
C ASN A 523 63.27 -52.18 -14.28
N GLU A 524 63.40 -51.03 -14.96
CA GLU A 524 63.35 -49.72 -14.30
C GLU A 524 62.01 -49.47 -13.59
N PHE A 525 60.90 -49.88 -14.20
CA PHE A 525 59.57 -49.80 -13.58
C PHE A 525 59.43 -50.74 -12.38
N ALA A 526 59.88 -51.99 -12.51
CA ALA A 526 59.89 -52.97 -11.43
C ALA A 526 60.63 -52.42 -10.20
N VAL A 527 61.83 -51.84 -10.43
CA VAL A 527 62.63 -51.18 -9.39
C VAL A 527 61.89 -49.99 -8.76
N ARG A 528 61.25 -49.12 -9.55
CA ARG A 528 60.47 -47.98 -9.02
C ARG A 528 59.30 -48.42 -8.15
N GLN A 529 58.64 -49.51 -8.50
CA GLN A 529 57.48 -50.03 -7.76
C GLN A 529 57.87 -51.01 -6.64
N GLY A 530 59.16 -51.29 -6.45
CA GLY A 530 59.65 -52.23 -5.43
C GLY A 530 59.33 -53.70 -5.71
N VAL A 531 59.08 -54.05 -6.97
CA VAL A 531 58.75 -55.42 -7.40
C VAL A 531 59.97 -56.07 -8.04
N GLN A 532 60.16 -57.38 -7.82
CA GLN A 532 61.20 -58.13 -8.52
C GLN A 532 60.88 -58.18 -10.03
N PRO A 533 61.87 -57.95 -10.93
CA PRO A 533 61.64 -57.96 -12.37
C PRO A 533 60.91 -59.19 -12.88
N ASP A 534 61.19 -60.37 -12.31
CA ASP A 534 60.61 -61.67 -12.68
C ASP A 534 59.11 -61.78 -12.36
N GLY A 535 58.56 -60.85 -11.56
CA GLY A 535 57.13 -60.79 -11.21
C GLY A 535 56.32 -59.81 -12.05
N VAL A 536 56.93 -59.14 -13.03
CA VAL A 536 56.23 -58.16 -13.88
C VAL A 536 55.66 -58.85 -15.11
N VAL A 537 54.34 -58.82 -15.24
CA VAL A 537 53.63 -59.30 -16.44
C VAL A 537 53.58 -58.18 -17.48
N SER A 538 54.06 -58.43 -18.70
CA SER A 538 53.97 -57.51 -19.82
C SER A 538 52.73 -57.82 -20.68
N LEU A 539 51.97 -56.78 -21.02
CA LEU A 539 50.89 -56.88 -22.00
C LEU A 539 51.20 -55.96 -23.19
N LEU A 540 51.44 -56.57 -24.35
CA LEU A 540 51.59 -55.84 -25.60
C LEU A 540 50.22 -55.56 -26.21
N LEU A 541 49.92 -54.28 -26.44
CA LEU A 541 48.70 -53.85 -27.12
C LEU A 541 49.04 -53.42 -28.54
N ALA A 542 48.60 -54.20 -29.52
CA ALA A 542 48.75 -53.89 -30.94
C ALA A 542 47.39 -53.50 -31.53
N ASP A 543 47.16 -52.20 -31.69
CA ASP A 543 45.92 -51.68 -32.25
C ASP A 543 46.05 -51.45 -33.77
N LEU A 544 45.50 -52.38 -34.56
CA LEU A 544 45.54 -52.28 -36.02
C LEU A 544 44.43 -51.39 -36.59
N THR A 545 43.45 -50.95 -35.78
CA THR A 545 42.35 -50.08 -36.26
C THR A 545 42.88 -48.73 -36.76
N LYS A 546 43.93 -48.21 -36.11
CA LYS A 546 44.53 -46.91 -36.46
C LYS A 546 45.26 -46.89 -37.80
N LEU A 547 45.60 -48.06 -38.34
CA LEU A 547 46.29 -48.18 -39.63
C LEU A 547 45.32 -48.23 -40.81
N GLY A 548 44.01 -48.35 -40.58
CA GLY A 548 43.00 -48.45 -41.63
C GLY A 548 43.34 -49.52 -42.66
N SER A 549 43.17 -49.23 -43.95
CA SER A 549 43.48 -50.16 -45.06
C SER A 549 44.96 -50.50 -45.24
N ALA A 550 45.88 -49.78 -44.58
CA ALA A 550 47.32 -50.03 -44.67
C ALA A 550 47.81 -51.14 -43.70
N PHE A 551 46.95 -51.66 -42.81
CA PHE A 551 47.34 -52.64 -41.80
C PHE A 551 48.00 -53.89 -42.39
N SER A 552 47.55 -54.35 -43.56
CA SER A 552 48.05 -55.56 -44.23
C SER A 552 49.54 -55.50 -44.56
N LYS A 553 50.08 -54.30 -44.82
CA LYS A 553 51.52 -54.07 -45.07
C LYS A 553 52.38 -54.26 -43.83
N HIS A 554 51.81 -54.04 -42.64
CA HIS A 554 52.53 -54.06 -41.37
C HIS A 554 52.22 -55.31 -40.53
N LEU A 555 51.18 -56.06 -40.89
CA LEU A 555 50.69 -57.23 -40.15
C LEU A 555 51.78 -58.26 -39.90
N THR A 556 52.60 -58.59 -40.92
CA THR A 556 53.69 -59.55 -40.78
C THR A 556 54.73 -59.09 -39.76
N ASN A 557 55.08 -57.80 -39.75
CA ASN A 557 56.06 -57.24 -38.82
C ASN A 557 55.50 -57.18 -37.39
N VAL A 558 54.23 -56.79 -37.22
CA VAL A 558 53.56 -56.75 -35.91
C VAL A 558 53.43 -58.16 -35.34
N THR A 559 53.00 -59.12 -36.16
CA THR A 559 52.84 -60.51 -35.73
C THR A 559 54.18 -61.12 -35.35
N LYS A 560 55.23 -60.88 -36.15
CA LYS A 560 56.59 -61.33 -35.83
C LYS A 560 57.08 -60.71 -34.53
N PHE A 561 56.88 -59.41 -34.33
CA PHE A 561 57.28 -58.72 -33.10
C PHE A 561 56.58 -59.28 -31.85
N VAL A 562 55.25 -59.46 -31.94
CA VAL A 562 54.46 -60.06 -30.85
C VAL A 562 54.93 -61.48 -30.56
N ALA A 563 55.14 -62.30 -31.60
CA ALA A 563 55.63 -63.67 -31.45
C ALA A 563 57.02 -63.72 -30.81
N ASP A 564 57.97 -62.91 -31.30
CA ASP A 564 59.33 -62.84 -30.77
C ASP A 564 59.33 -62.39 -29.29
N HIS A 565 58.47 -61.43 -28.91
CA HIS A 565 58.38 -60.95 -27.53
C HIS A 565 57.77 -61.99 -26.59
N VAL A 566 56.65 -62.60 -26.97
CA VAL A 566 55.99 -63.65 -26.17
C VAL A 566 56.87 -64.89 -26.06
N GLN A 567 57.55 -65.28 -27.14
CA GLN A 567 58.48 -66.41 -27.12
C GLN A 567 59.68 -66.17 -26.20
N ALA A 568 60.14 -64.92 -26.10
CA ALA A 568 61.29 -64.59 -25.27
C ALA A 568 60.98 -64.58 -23.76
N ASP A 569 59.70 -64.51 -23.36
CA ASP A 569 59.23 -64.64 -21.98
C ASP A 569 57.77 -65.17 -21.91
N PRO A 570 57.55 -66.47 -22.17
CA PRO A 570 56.21 -67.00 -22.41
C PRO A 570 55.33 -67.10 -21.16
N VAL A 571 55.91 -66.99 -19.97
CA VAL A 571 55.18 -67.09 -18.70
C VAL A 571 54.62 -65.73 -18.29
N ASN A 572 55.36 -64.66 -18.58
CA ASN A 572 55.05 -63.32 -18.11
C ASN A 572 54.67 -62.34 -19.24
N ALA A 573 54.69 -62.74 -20.51
CA ALA A 573 54.29 -61.89 -21.61
C ALA A 573 52.97 -62.36 -22.24
N ALA A 574 52.04 -61.43 -22.41
CA ALA A 574 50.83 -61.59 -23.20
C ALA A 574 50.77 -60.49 -24.27
N ALA A 575 50.02 -60.77 -25.34
CA ALA A 575 49.72 -59.77 -26.35
C ALA A 575 48.24 -59.79 -26.70
N LEU A 576 47.68 -58.60 -26.88
CA LEU A 576 46.31 -58.41 -27.31
C LEU A 576 46.32 -57.55 -28.58
N VAL A 577 45.87 -58.16 -29.66
CA VAL A 577 45.88 -57.57 -31.01
C VAL A 577 44.45 -57.21 -31.39
N PHE A 578 44.19 -55.92 -31.60
CA PHE A 578 42.90 -55.47 -32.10
C PHE A 578 42.91 -55.50 -33.62
N PRO A 579 42.04 -56.29 -34.27
CA PRO A 579 41.97 -56.34 -35.72
C PRO A 579 41.40 -55.02 -36.28
N PRO A 580 41.71 -54.67 -37.54
CA PRO A 580 41.37 -53.37 -38.14
C PRO A 580 39.85 -53.09 -38.24
N ASN A 581 39.01 -54.11 -38.07
CA ASN A 581 37.54 -54.02 -38.18
C ASN A 581 36.82 -54.06 -36.83
N THR A 582 37.46 -53.75 -35.71
CA THR A 582 36.72 -53.50 -34.45
C THR A 582 36.11 -52.10 -34.50
N GLY A 583 34.78 -52.04 -34.63
CA GLY A 583 34.03 -50.78 -34.64
C GLY A 583 34.28 -49.92 -33.39
N CYS A 584 34.13 -48.61 -33.54
CA CYS A 584 34.38 -47.64 -32.48
C CYS A 584 33.43 -47.86 -31.28
N TRP A 585 33.92 -47.61 -30.07
CA TRP A 585 33.09 -47.69 -28.87
C TRP A 585 31.94 -46.65 -28.95
N GLY A 586 30.69 -47.10 -28.85
CA GLY A 586 29.50 -46.25 -28.91
C GLY A 586 28.83 -46.13 -30.30
N SER A 587 29.41 -46.68 -31.36
CA SER A 587 28.64 -46.89 -32.60
C SER A 587 27.76 -48.13 -32.42
N THR A 588 26.44 -47.93 -32.42
CA THR A 588 25.47 -49.02 -32.47
C THR A 588 25.63 -49.79 -33.78
N PHE A 589 26.07 -51.04 -33.67
CA PHE A 589 26.03 -52.02 -34.75
C PHE A 589 24.63 -52.02 -35.36
N SER A 590 24.48 -51.55 -36.60
CA SER A 590 23.28 -51.78 -37.39
C SER A 590 23.58 -52.84 -38.44
N GLU A 591 22.75 -53.88 -38.51
CA GLU A 591 22.84 -54.89 -39.58
C GLU A 591 22.82 -54.24 -40.97
N VAL A 592 22.18 -53.08 -41.10
CA VAL A 592 22.12 -52.26 -42.32
C VAL A 592 23.49 -51.72 -42.76
N GLU A 593 24.39 -51.40 -41.83
CA GLU A 593 25.76 -50.95 -42.16
C GLU A 593 26.68 -52.13 -42.51
N VAL A 594 26.43 -53.31 -41.94
CA VAL A 594 27.14 -54.57 -42.29
C VAL A 594 26.72 -55.04 -43.67
N ASP A 595 25.43 -55.00 -44.00
CA ASP A 595 24.93 -55.35 -45.35
C ASP A 595 25.43 -54.37 -46.42
N LYS A 596 25.66 -53.10 -46.07
CA LYS A 596 26.33 -52.13 -46.96
C LYS A 596 27.82 -52.39 -47.14
N ALA A 597 28.51 -52.93 -46.13
CA ALA A 597 29.93 -53.27 -46.20
C ALA A 597 30.19 -54.64 -46.85
N LEU A 598 29.20 -55.54 -46.85
CA LEU A 598 29.20 -56.83 -47.56
C LEU A 598 28.67 -56.70 -49.01
N GLY A 599 28.18 -55.53 -49.39
CA GLY A 599 27.76 -55.17 -50.74
C GLY A 599 28.87 -54.49 -51.54
N ASP A 600 29.93 -55.26 -51.83
CA ASP A 600 30.65 -55.34 -53.12
C ASP A 600 31.63 -56.53 -53.08
#